data_AF-A0A2L0B7P2-F1
#
_entry.id   AF-A0A2L0B7P2-F1
#
_cell.length_a   1.000
_cell.length_b   1.000
_cell.length_c   1.000
_cell.angle_alpha   90.00
_cell.angle_beta   90.00
_cell.angle_gamma   90.00
#
_symmetry.space_group_name_H-M   'P 1'
#
loop_
_entity.id
_entity.type
_entity.pdbx_description
1 polymer ?
#
loop_
_entity_poly.entity_id
_entity_poly.type
_entity_poly.pdbx_seq_one_letter_code
_entity_poly.pdbx_strand_id
1 'polypeptide(L)'
;KCTCQEGFQGQNCEFSGYDCDSNPCQNDGVCRISDGGGYVCDCPIGTTGTNCEIDSLNECNSNPCQHPDAICQDKLGDYSCYCPPRHAGKNCEIYDPKSLGGLGHAVIPKLDANSFYAKDLERQRQQCQQNKCQLKRGNRKCDEECNTYACEFDGNDCSLGINPWENCTASIKCWEVFMDGVCNEDCNNPQCLFDGRDCEKSLQPCNPIYDAYCQRHYANGHCDYGCNNAEC
;
A
#
# COMPACT_ATOMS: atom_id res chain seq x y z
N LYS A 1 -19.87 16.39 -18.75
CA LYS A 1 -20.61 16.83 -17.53
C LYS A 1 -21.81 15.92 -17.40
N CYS A 2 -21.75 14.96 -16.49
CA CYS A 2 -22.83 13.99 -16.24
C CYS A 2 -23.88 14.59 -15.30
N THR A 3 -25.14 14.19 -15.44
CA THR A 3 -26.20 14.49 -14.46
C THR A 3 -26.31 13.29 -13.55
N CYS A 4 -25.88 13.42 -12.30
CA CYS A 4 -25.86 12.31 -11.35
C CYS A 4 -27.26 12.07 -10.74
N GLN A 5 -27.55 10.81 -10.41
CA GLN A 5 -28.73 10.46 -9.62
C GLN A 5 -28.62 11.07 -8.20
N GLU A 6 -29.76 11.23 -7.54
CA GLU A 6 -29.83 11.78 -6.19
C GLU A 6 -28.97 10.93 -5.24
N GLY A 7 -28.06 11.57 -4.52
CA GLY A 7 -27.06 10.87 -3.72
C GLY A 7 -25.80 10.43 -4.48
N PHE A 8 -25.50 10.95 -5.67
CA PHE A 8 -24.19 10.77 -6.32
C PHE A 8 -23.62 12.13 -6.77
N GLN A 9 -22.31 12.32 -6.63
CA GLN A 9 -21.57 13.53 -7.01
C GLN A 9 -20.22 13.16 -7.66
N GLY A 10 -19.52 14.13 -8.28
CA GLY A 10 -18.27 13.91 -9.03
C GLY A 10 -18.38 14.22 -10.52
N GLN A 11 -17.24 14.26 -11.22
CA GLN A 11 -17.23 14.63 -12.64
C GLN A 11 -17.91 13.55 -13.51
N ASN A 12 -17.85 12.31 -13.02
CA ASN A 12 -18.42 11.09 -13.58
C ASN A 12 -19.40 10.38 -12.62
N CYS A 13 -19.90 11.07 -11.58
CA CYS A 13 -20.79 10.51 -10.55
C CYS A 13 -20.16 9.39 -9.69
N GLU A 14 -18.85 9.47 -9.47
CA GLU A 14 -18.04 8.48 -8.77
C GLU A 14 -18.20 8.49 -7.24
N PHE A 15 -18.79 9.53 -6.66
CA PHE A 15 -18.96 9.68 -5.21
C PHE A 15 -20.43 9.46 -4.83
N SER A 16 -20.77 8.32 -4.23
CA SER A 16 -22.10 8.05 -3.66
C SER A 16 -22.22 8.71 -2.29
N GLY A 17 -23.14 9.65 -2.11
CA GLY A 17 -23.19 10.58 -0.99
C GLY A 17 -23.35 9.96 0.39
N TYR A 18 -22.62 10.59 1.32
CA TYR A 18 -22.79 10.73 2.77
C TYR A 18 -22.74 9.46 3.63
N ASP A 19 -23.50 8.41 3.33
CA ASP A 19 -23.69 7.31 4.29
C ASP A 19 -22.56 6.26 4.22
N CYS A 20 -22.16 5.85 3.01
CA CYS A 20 -21.03 4.92 2.81
C CYS A 20 -19.65 5.60 2.77
N ASP A 21 -19.59 6.94 2.62
CA ASP A 21 -18.32 7.71 2.60
C ASP A 21 -17.53 7.56 3.91
N SER A 22 -18.22 7.28 5.02
CA SER A 22 -17.63 7.05 6.33
C SER A 22 -17.08 5.63 6.53
N ASN A 23 -17.20 4.76 5.53
CA ASN A 23 -16.90 3.32 5.59
C ASN A 23 -17.45 2.66 6.87
N PRO A 24 -18.77 2.69 7.09
CA PRO A 24 -19.37 2.21 8.33
C PRO A 24 -19.29 0.69 8.50
N CYS A 25 -19.14 -0.06 7.39
CA CYS A 25 -19.02 -1.51 7.40
C CYS A 25 -17.62 -1.94 7.79
N GLN A 26 -17.53 -2.86 8.76
CA GLN A 26 -16.28 -3.40 9.28
C GLN A 26 -15.96 -4.76 8.65
N ASN A 27 -14.74 -5.24 8.85
CA ASN A 27 -14.30 -6.61 8.54
C ASN A 27 -14.58 -7.01 7.08
N ASP A 28 -14.15 -6.18 6.13
CA ASP A 28 -14.36 -6.36 4.69
C ASP A 28 -15.83 -6.40 4.24
N GLY A 29 -16.76 -5.90 5.08
CA GLY A 29 -18.15 -5.67 4.71
C GLY A 29 -18.31 -4.67 3.58
N VAL A 30 -19.16 -4.98 2.59
CA VAL A 30 -19.42 -4.11 1.44
C VAL A 30 -20.57 -3.17 1.76
N CYS A 31 -20.29 -1.86 1.80
CA CYS A 31 -21.31 -0.85 2.01
C CYS A 31 -22.15 -0.62 0.75
N ARG A 32 -23.47 -0.66 0.89
CA ARG A 32 -24.43 -0.28 -0.15
C ARG A 32 -25.39 0.77 0.38
N ILE A 33 -25.79 1.69 -0.49
CA ILE A 33 -26.85 2.65 -0.18
C ILE A 33 -28.21 1.93 -0.21
N SER A 34 -29.04 2.19 0.80
CA SER A 34 -30.37 1.61 0.93
C SER A 34 -31.42 2.40 0.15
N ASP A 35 -32.35 1.71 -0.51
CA ASP A 35 -33.44 2.32 -1.30
C ASP A 35 -34.38 3.20 -0.45
N GLY A 36 -34.38 3.04 0.88
CA GLY A 36 -35.18 3.83 1.83
C GLY A 36 -34.45 5.01 2.47
N GLY A 37 -33.21 5.29 2.05
CA GLY A 37 -32.28 6.21 2.73
C GLY A 37 -31.42 5.48 3.78
N GLY A 38 -30.17 5.92 3.95
CA GLY A 38 -29.17 5.26 4.81
C GLY A 38 -28.26 4.28 4.04
N TYR A 39 -27.49 3.49 4.80
CA TYR A 39 -26.64 2.41 4.26
C TYR A 39 -27.07 1.03 4.78
N VAL A 40 -26.62 0.00 4.08
CA VAL A 40 -26.66 -1.40 4.49
C VAL A 40 -25.30 -2.03 4.24
N CYS A 41 -24.82 -2.83 5.19
CA CYS A 41 -23.59 -3.58 5.05
C CYS A 41 -23.88 -5.02 4.60
N ASP A 42 -23.29 -5.42 3.48
CA ASP A 42 -23.21 -6.83 3.10
C ASP A 42 -22.05 -7.46 3.84
N CYS A 43 -22.38 -8.20 4.89
CA CYS A 43 -21.38 -8.83 5.74
C CYS A 43 -20.80 -10.10 5.09
N PRO A 44 -19.47 -10.27 5.10
CA PRO A 44 -18.85 -11.50 4.66
C PRO A 44 -19.22 -12.67 5.56
N ILE A 45 -19.03 -13.87 5.03
CA ILE A 45 -19.30 -15.13 5.73
C ILE A 45 -18.55 -15.11 7.07
N GLY A 46 -19.27 -15.45 8.15
CA GLY A 46 -18.73 -15.45 9.50
C GLY A 46 -18.98 -14.16 10.27
N THR A 47 -19.41 -13.07 9.63
CA THR A 47 -19.78 -11.82 10.31
C THR A 47 -21.27 -11.49 10.19
N THR A 48 -21.80 -10.77 11.18
CA THR A 48 -23.17 -10.24 11.20
C THR A 48 -23.24 -8.94 12.01
N GLY A 49 -24.44 -8.39 12.19
CA GLY A 49 -24.64 -7.07 12.80
C GLY A 49 -24.92 -5.99 11.75
N THR A 50 -25.15 -4.76 12.22
CA THR A 50 -25.48 -3.64 11.32
C THR A 50 -24.27 -3.20 10.51
N ASN A 51 -23.08 -3.33 11.10
CA ASN A 51 -21.78 -2.94 10.55
C ASN A 51 -20.84 -4.14 10.40
N CYS A 52 -21.36 -5.37 10.44
CA CYS A 52 -20.54 -6.59 10.40
C CYS A 52 -19.59 -6.73 11.60
N GLU A 53 -20.03 -6.23 12.76
CA GLU A 53 -19.28 -6.15 14.01
C GLU A 53 -19.44 -7.38 14.93
N ILE A 54 -20.32 -8.32 14.58
CA ILE A 54 -20.62 -9.50 15.37
C ILE A 54 -20.03 -10.73 14.69
N ASP A 55 -19.26 -11.50 15.44
CA ASP A 55 -18.80 -12.81 15.00
C ASP A 55 -19.93 -13.84 15.11
N SER A 56 -20.25 -14.47 13.98
CA SER A 56 -21.33 -15.44 13.84
C SER A 56 -20.84 -16.85 13.57
N LEU A 57 -19.53 -17.04 13.34
CA LEU A 57 -18.94 -18.32 13.01
C LEU A 57 -17.55 -18.42 13.61
N ASN A 58 -17.33 -19.43 14.45
CA ASN A 58 -15.96 -19.75 14.86
C ASN A 58 -15.30 -20.62 13.80
N GLU A 59 -14.39 -20.06 13.01
CA GLU A 59 -13.72 -20.74 11.90
C GLU A 59 -12.76 -21.82 12.40
N CYS A 60 -12.25 -21.71 13.63
CA CYS A 60 -11.38 -22.71 14.24
C CYS A 60 -12.03 -24.08 14.41
N ASN A 61 -13.36 -24.16 14.48
CA ASN A 61 -14.09 -25.45 14.55
C ASN A 61 -13.84 -26.36 13.35
N SER A 62 -13.45 -25.79 12.20
CA SER A 62 -13.11 -26.56 11.00
C SER A 62 -11.69 -27.16 11.03
N ASN A 63 -10.91 -26.90 12.09
CA ASN A 63 -9.49 -27.22 12.22
C ASN A 63 -8.67 -26.77 10.99
N PRO A 64 -8.67 -25.46 10.67
CA PRO A 64 -8.05 -24.98 9.44
C PRO A 64 -6.51 -25.01 9.47
N CYS A 65 -5.89 -25.03 10.66
CA CYS A 65 -4.44 -25.13 10.82
C CYS A 65 -3.97 -26.56 10.56
N GLN A 66 -3.07 -26.77 9.59
CA GLN A 66 -2.76 -28.12 9.07
C GLN A 66 -1.95 -29.01 10.02
N HIS A 67 -1.31 -28.43 11.03
CA HIS A 67 -0.44 -29.14 11.94
C HIS A 67 -1.09 -29.32 13.32
N PRO A 68 -0.92 -30.49 13.96
CA PRO A 68 -1.51 -30.77 15.27
C PRO A 68 -0.94 -29.87 16.38
N ASP A 69 0.30 -29.41 16.21
CA ASP A 69 0.97 -28.50 17.14
C ASP A 69 0.66 -27.03 16.85
N ALA A 70 -0.14 -26.73 15.83
CA ALA A 70 -0.56 -25.37 15.52
C ALA A 70 -1.77 -24.96 16.38
N ILE A 71 -1.73 -23.75 16.92
CA ILE A 71 -2.82 -23.23 17.75
C ILE A 71 -3.72 -22.36 16.88
N CYS A 72 -5.00 -22.73 16.77
CA CYS A 72 -6.00 -21.87 16.10
C CYS A 72 -6.57 -20.86 17.09
N GLN A 73 -6.57 -19.59 16.70
CA GLN A 73 -7.23 -18.52 17.42
C GLN A 73 -8.33 -17.93 16.53
N ASP A 74 -9.55 -17.99 17.03
CA ASP A 74 -10.74 -17.43 16.42
C ASP A 74 -10.67 -15.90 16.38
N LYS A 75 -11.13 -15.31 15.29
CA LYS A 75 -11.24 -13.86 15.12
C LYS A 75 -12.57 -13.55 14.45
N LEU A 76 -12.95 -12.28 14.49
CA LEU A 76 -14.21 -11.86 13.93
C LEU A 76 -14.20 -11.99 12.39
N GLY A 77 -14.90 -13.00 11.86
CA GLY A 77 -14.97 -13.28 10.42
C GLY A 77 -13.70 -13.87 9.79
N ASP A 78 -12.73 -14.27 10.62
CA ASP A 78 -11.50 -14.93 10.16
C ASP A 78 -10.86 -15.71 11.33
N TYR A 79 -9.75 -16.39 11.08
CA TYR A 79 -8.97 -17.04 12.13
C TYR A 79 -7.49 -16.75 11.96
N SER A 80 -6.71 -17.13 12.96
CA SER A 80 -5.26 -17.11 12.89
C SER A 80 -4.66 -18.39 13.43
N CYS A 81 -3.74 -18.97 12.68
CA CYS A 81 -2.97 -20.13 13.11
C CYS A 81 -1.62 -19.69 13.68
N TYR A 82 -1.24 -20.19 14.84
CA TYR A 82 0.13 -20.08 15.32
C TYR A 82 0.89 -21.32 14.91
N CYS A 83 1.82 -21.15 13.97
CA CYS A 83 2.57 -22.21 13.34
C CYS A 83 3.73 -22.70 14.20
N PRO A 84 4.00 -24.01 14.19
CA PRO A 84 5.18 -24.58 14.83
C PRO A 84 6.46 -24.15 14.08
N PRO A 85 7.64 -24.33 14.70
CA PRO A 85 8.91 -24.13 14.02
C PRO A 85 8.98 -24.89 12.70
N ARG A 86 9.69 -24.30 11.74
CA ARG A 86 9.83 -24.75 10.36
C ARG A 86 8.57 -24.71 9.49
N HIS A 87 7.49 -24.10 9.97
CA HIS A 87 6.24 -23.95 9.21
C HIS A 87 5.79 -22.49 9.17
N ALA A 88 5.12 -22.10 8.09
CA ALA A 88 4.65 -20.76 7.79
C ALA A 88 3.40 -20.83 6.89
N GLY A 89 2.81 -19.68 6.52
CA GLY A 89 1.55 -19.60 5.77
C GLY A 89 0.35 -19.35 6.68
N LYS A 90 -0.81 -18.99 6.09
CA LYS A 90 -2.02 -18.63 6.87
C LYS A 90 -2.49 -19.82 7.71
N ASN A 91 -2.31 -21.03 7.19
CA ASN A 91 -2.77 -22.29 7.76
C ASN A 91 -1.60 -23.20 8.15
N CYS A 92 -0.39 -22.66 8.20
CA CYS A 92 0.86 -23.38 8.45
C CYS A 92 1.22 -24.43 7.38
N GLU A 93 0.73 -24.24 6.16
CA GLU A 93 0.87 -25.15 5.02
C GLU A 93 2.24 -25.11 4.33
N ILE A 94 3.07 -24.11 4.64
CA ILE A 94 4.36 -23.88 4.00
C ILE A 94 5.47 -24.38 4.91
N TYR A 95 6.30 -25.29 4.43
CA TYR A 95 7.52 -25.70 5.11
C TYR A 95 8.66 -24.72 4.80
N ASP A 96 9.17 -24.03 5.82
CA ASP A 96 10.36 -23.17 5.74
C ASP A 96 11.35 -23.57 6.83
N PRO A 97 12.50 -24.20 6.50
CA PRO A 97 13.47 -24.66 7.47
C PRO A 97 14.08 -23.56 8.35
N LYS A 98 13.94 -22.28 7.98
CA LYS A 98 14.39 -21.12 8.77
C LYS A 98 13.30 -20.50 9.63
N SER A 99 12.03 -20.89 9.45
CA SER A 99 10.92 -20.37 10.25
C SER A 99 11.09 -20.76 11.71
N LEU A 100 11.03 -19.76 12.60
CA LEU A 100 11.00 -19.96 14.05
C LEU A 100 9.59 -20.34 14.55
N GLY A 101 8.60 -20.41 13.66
CA GLY A 101 7.18 -20.50 14.01
C GLY A 101 6.61 -19.13 14.38
N GLY A 102 5.36 -19.11 14.87
CA GLY A 102 4.65 -17.89 15.26
C GLY A 102 3.35 -17.68 14.48
N LEU A 103 2.86 -16.44 14.44
CA LEU A 103 1.59 -16.13 13.76
C LEU A 103 1.69 -16.43 12.25
N GLY A 104 0.78 -17.26 11.77
CA GLY A 104 0.62 -17.60 10.37
C GLY A 104 0.09 -16.40 9.60
N HIS A 105 0.87 -15.95 8.63
CA HIS A 105 0.48 -14.88 7.72
C HIS A 105 0.19 -15.48 6.36
N ALA A 106 -0.84 -14.96 5.68
CA ALA A 106 -0.99 -15.23 4.26
C ALA A 106 0.31 -14.82 3.57
N VAL A 107 0.97 -15.77 2.91
CA VAL A 107 2.04 -15.43 1.99
C VAL A 107 1.33 -14.79 0.81
N ILE A 108 1.16 -13.47 0.89
CA ILE A 108 1.06 -12.65 -0.30
C ILE A 108 2.28 -13.11 -1.10
N PRO A 109 2.11 -13.73 -2.29
CA PRO A 109 3.26 -13.94 -3.16
C PRO A 109 3.95 -12.60 -3.14
N LYS A 110 5.22 -12.52 -2.76
CA LYS A 110 5.98 -11.32 -3.07
C LYS A 110 5.64 -11.11 -4.53
N LEU A 111 4.84 -10.09 -4.84
CA LEU A 111 4.73 -9.58 -6.19
C LEU A 111 6.18 -9.32 -6.44
N ASP A 112 6.80 -10.22 -7.19
CA ASP A 112 8.17 -10.09 -7.56
C ASP A 112 8.18 -8.69 -8.15
N ALA A 113 8.76 -7.74 -7.42
CA ALA A 113 8.71 -6.34 -7.81
C ALA A 113 9.29 -6.25 -9.24
N ASN A 114 10.18 -7.19 -9.58
CA ASN A 114 10.73 -7.45 -10.89
C ASN A 114 9.78 -8.09 -11.92
N SER A 115 8.64 -8.69 -11.58
CA SER A 115 7.76 -9.36 -12.57
C SER A 115 6.74 -8.40 -13.18
N PHE A 116 6.09 -7.57 -12.36
CA PHE A 116 5.12 -6.59 -12.88
C PHE A 116 5.82 -5.29 -13.32
N TYR A 117 6.67 -4.70 -12.48
CA TYR A 117 7.37 -3.46 -12.83
C TYR A 117 8.43 -3.67 -13.92
N ALA A 118 9.16 -4.79 -13.97
CA ALA A 118 10.11 -4.96 -15.09
C ALA A 118 9.41 -5.18 -16.42
N LYS A 119 8.27 -5.91 -16.45
CA LYS A 119 7.44 -6.00 -17.66
C LYS A 119 6.85 -4.65 -18.06
N ASP A 120 6.46 -3.84 -17.09
CA ASP A 120 5.99 -2.47 -17.34
C ASP A 120 7.12 -1.58 -17.87
N LEU A 121 8.29 -1.62 -17.27
CA LEU A 121 9.46 -0.84 -17.69
C LEU A 121 9.91 -1.22 -19.11
N GLU A 122 9.89 -2.50 -19.44
CA GLU A 122 10.25 -2.98 -20.78
C GLU A 122 9.23 -2.56 -21.84
N ARG A 123 7.93 -2.56 -21.48
CA ARG A 123 6.85 -1.99 -22.29
C ARG A 123 7.02 -0.48 -22.49
N GLN A 124 7.32 0.26 -21.41
CA GLN A 124 7.55 1.71 -21.49
C GLN A 124 8.78 2.04 -22.35
N ARG A 125 9.87 1.27 -22.25
CA ARG A 125 11.04 1.40 -23.14
C ARG A 125 10.68 1.22 -24.61
N GLN A 126 9.81 0.26 -24.93
CA GLN A 126 9.31 0.09 -26.30
C GLN A 126 8.44 1.28 -26.74
N GLN A 127 7.61 1.84 -25.86
CA GLN A 127 6.84 3.06 -26.13
C GLN A 127 7.75 4.27 -26.39
N CYS A 128 8.85 4.43 -25.64
CA CYS A 128 9.85 5.47 -25.90
C CYS A 128 10.43 5.36 -27.33
N GLN A 129 10.69 4.13 -27.79
CA GLN A 129 11.18 3.88 -29.16
C GLN A 129 10.11 4.22 -30.21
N GLN A 130 8.86 3.80 -29.98
CA GLN A 130 7.74 4.09 -30.89
C GLN A 130 7.48 5.59 -31.01
N ASN A 131 7.50 6.32 -29.89
CA ASN A 131 7.27 7.76 -29.83
C ASN A 131 8.48 8.59 -30.27
N LYS A 132 9.60 7.93 -30.61
CA LYS A 132 10.87 8.53 -31.02
C LYS A 132 11.40 9.54 -29.99
N CYS A 133 11.26 9.22 -28.70
CA CYS A 133 11.67 10.10 -27.60
C CYS A 133 13.16 10.47 -27.64
N GLN A 134 14.01 9.63 -28.26
CA GLN A 134 15.43 9.95 -28.46
C GLN A 134 15.69 11.17 -29.36
N LEU A 135 14.74 11.55 -30.23
CA LEU A 135 14.85 12.77 -31.05
C LEU A 135 14.24 14.00 -30.37
N LYS A 136 13.48 13.78 -29.29
CA LYS A 136 12.75 14.80 -28.55
C LYS A 136 13.50 15.24 -27.29
N ARG A 137 14.24 14.33 -26.66
CA ARG A 137 15.03 14.60 -25.46
C ARG A 137 15.96 15.81 -25.58
N GLY A 138 16.02 16.62 -24.52
CA GLY A 138 16.96 17.76 -24.38
C GLY A 138 16.66 18.95 -25.30
N ASN A 139 15.44 19.06 -25.83
CA ASN A 139 14.97 20.16 -26.66
C ASN A 139 14.37 21.33 -25.83
N ARG A 140 14.36 21.23 -24.49
CA ARG A 140 13.78 22.19 -23.53
C ARG A 140 12.26 22.34 -23.62
N LYS A 141 11.58 21.38 -24.20
CA LYS A 141 10.13 21.32 -24.33
C LYS A 141 9.70 19.96 -23.81
N CYS A 142 9.00 19.94 -22.68
CA CYS A 142 8.46 18.70 -22.15
C CYS A 142 7.45 18.07 -23.12
N ASP A 143 7.84 16.96 -23.75
CA ASP A 143 6.95 16.09 -24.52
C ASP A 143 6.36 15.03 -23.57
N GLU A 144 5.11 15.21 -23.16
CA GLU A 144 4.41 14.40 -22.14
C GLU A 144 4.43 12.89 -22.45
N GLU A 145 4.39 12.51 -23.74
CA GLU A 145 4.49 11.10 -24.15
C GLU A 145 5.88 10.47 -23.90
N CYS A 146 6.88 11.30 -23.60
CA CYS A 146 8.25 10.96 -23.24
C CYS A 146 8.54 11.28 -21.76
N ASN A 147 7.56 11.80 -21.02
CA ASN A 147 7.64 12.09 -19.59
C ASN A 147 7.46 10.83 -18.74
N THR A 148 8.27 9.82 -19.01
CA THR A 148 8.33 8.60 -18.21
C THR A 148 9.76 8.35 -17.79
N TYR A 149 9.94 7.68 -16.66
CA TYR A 149 11.27 7.28 -16.20
C TYR A 149 12.01 6.43 -17.26
N ALA A 150 11.31 5.55 -17.98
CA ALA A 150 11.89 4.74 -19.06
C ALA A 150 12.44 5.58 -20.24
N CYS A 151 11.92 6.79 -20.44
CA CYS A 151 12.36 7.74 -21.46
C CYS A 151 13.26 8.86 -20.88
N GLU A 152 13.78 8.69 -19.66
CA GLU A 152 14.60 9.69 -18.95
C GLU A 152 13.89 11.05 -18.79
N PHE A 153 12.57 11.04 -18.58
CA PHE A 153 11.76 12.26 -18.41
C PHE A 153 11.97 13.27 -19.57
N ASP A 154 12.01 12.75 -20.79
CA ASP A 154 12.32 13.49 -22.01
C ASP A 154 13.70 14.16 -21.98
N GLY A 155 14.72 13.43 -21.51
CA GLY A 155 16.06 13.98 -21.29
C GLY A 155 16.10 15.09 -20.25
N ASN A 156 15.26 14.94 -19.21
CA ASN A 156 15.00 15.89 -18.14
C ASN A 156 14.26 17.16 -18.55
N ASP A 157 13.77 17.31 -19.79
CA ASP A 157 12.98 18.48 -20.18
C ASP A 157 11.67 18.60 -19.38
N CYS A 158 11.13 17.47 -18.91
CA CYS A 158 9.95 17.42 -18.05
C CYS A 158 10.27 17.46 -16.54
N SER A 159 11.54 17.32 -16.16
CA SER A 159 12.00 17.37 -14.75
C SER A 159 12.77 18.67 -14.44
N LEU A 160 12.44 19.76 -15.14
CA LEU A 160 13.10 21.07 -15.03
C LEU A 160 14.60 21.05 -15.35
N GLY A 161 15.06 20.05 -16.13
CA GLY A 161 16.46 19.83 -16.47
C GLY A 161 17.28 19.18 -15.36
N ILE A 162 16.65 18.70 -14.30
CA ILE A 162 17.32 18.14 -13.12
C ILE A 162 17.19 16.62 -13.16
N ASN A 163 18.32 15.92 -13.11
CA ASN A 163 18.35 14.49 -12.78
C ASN A 163 18.54 14.37 -11.25
N PRO A 164 17.54 13.89 -10.50
CA PRO A 164 17.64 13.79 -9.04
C PRO A 164 18.79 12.91 -8.54
N TRP A 165 19.30 12.00 -9.39
CA TRP A 165 20.41 11.10 -9.10
C TRP A 165 21.72 11.50 -9.79
N GLU A 166 21.82 12.71 -10.36
CA GLU A 166 23.04 13.18 -11.06
C GLU A 166 24.28 13.11 -10.16
N ASN A 167 24.11 13.43 -8.87
CA ASN A 167 25.17 13.40 -7.88
C ASN A 167 25.30 12.05 -7.14
N CYS A 168 24.45 11.07 -7.46
CA CYS A 168 24.46 9.76 -6.81
C CYS A 168 25.65 8.93 -7.32
N THR A 169 26.61 8.64 -6.43
CA THR A 169 27.83 7.88 -6.76
C THR A 169 27.80 6.43 -6.27
N ALA A 170 26.61 5.90 -5.98
CA ALA A 170 26.47 4.53 -5.50
C ALA A 170 26.97 3.50 -6.53
N SER A 171 27.41 2.35 -6.03
CA SER A 171 27.90 1.23 -6.86
C SER A 171 26.79 0.58 -7.70
N ILE A 172 25.53 0.78 -7.29
CA ILE A 172 24.33 0.29 -7.95
C ILE A 172 23.49 1.47 -8.46
N LYS A 173 22.57 1.16 -9.37
CA LYS A 173 21.65 2.14 -9.94
C LYS A 173 20.52 2.44 -8.95
N CYS A 174 20.72 3.42 -8.06
CA CYS A 174 19.78 3.69 -6.96
C CYS A 174 18.35 4.02 -7.39
N TRP A 175 18.16 4.54 -8.59
CA TRP A 175 16.82 4.79 -9.12
C TRP A 175 16.05 3.50 -9.46
N GLU A 176 16.71 2.34 -9.58
CA GLU A 176 16.04 1.04 -9.82
C GLU A 176 15.52 0.40 -8.54
N VAL A 177 16.02 0.84 -7.39
CA VAL A 177 15.73 0.30 -6.04
C VAL A 177 15.11 1.34 -5.10
N PHE A 178 14.95 2.58 -5.55
CA PHE A 178 14.37 3.67 -4.78
C PHE A 178 12.91 3.38 -4.37
N MET A 179 12.62 3.39 -3.07
CA MET A 179 11.29 3.11 -2.49
C MET A 179 10.75 1.71 -2.83
N ASP A 180 11.62 0.71 -2.93
CA ASP A 180 11.25 -0.68 -3.19
C ASP A 180 10.95 -1.48 -1.92
N GLY A 181 11.14 -0.88 -0.74
CA GLY A 181 10.93 -1.47 0.58
C GLY A 181 12.10 -2.33 1.08
N VAL A 182 13.21 -2.40 0.35
CA VAL A 182 14.44 -3.12 0.72
C VAL A 182 15.55 -2.10 0.96
N CYS A 183 15.97 -1.96 2.20
CA CYS A 183 17.09 -1.08 2.51
C CYS A 183 18.37 -1.44 1.73
N ASN A 184 18.80 -0.54 0.86
CA ASN A 184 20.05 -0.57 0.12
C ASN A 184 20.98 0.52 0.64
N GLU A 185 21.89 0.12 1.54
CA GLU A 185 22.84 1.02 2.20
C GLU A 185 23.72 1.81 1.23
N ASP A 186 24.02 1.26 0.05
CA ASP A 186 24.76 1.96 -1.01
C ASP A 186 24.01 3.20 -1.53
N CYS A 187 22.67 3.16 -1.48
CA CYS A 187 21.75 4.22 -1.91
C CYS A 187 21.25 5.10 -0.76
N ASN A 188 21.52 4.70 0.49
CA ASN A 188 21.11 5.39 1.71
C ASN A 188 22.02 6.60 2.03
N ASN A 189 22.08 7.55 1.10
CA ASN A 189 22.84 8.78 1.27
C ASN A 189 22.09 9.97 0.63
N PRO A 190 22.39 11.22 1.02
CA PRO A 190 21.68 12.39 0.52
C PRO A 190 21.72 12.54 -1.01
N GLN A 191 22.84 12.15 -1.63
CA GLN A 191 23.04 12.27 -3.08
C GLN A 191 22.20 11.27 -3.87
N CYS A 192 21.82 10.16 -3.26
CA CYS A 192 20.98 9.10 -3.81
C CYS A 192 19.57 9.10 -3.19
N LEU A 193 19.17 10.22 -2.57
CA LEU A 193 17.84 10.44 -2.00
C LEU A 193 17.47 9.47 -0.87
N PHE A 194 18.45 9.06 -0.07
CA PHE A 194 18.27 8.18 1.10
C PHE A 194 17.54 6.89 0.78
N ASP A 195 17.78 6.33 -0.41
CA ASP A 195 17.13 5.09 -0.86
C ASP A 195 15.60 5.14 -0.72
N GLY A 196 15.00 6.32 -0.95
CA GLY A 196 13.55 6.46 -0.80
C GLY A 196 13.03 6.32 0.63
N ARG A 197 13.92 6.35 1.62
CA ARG A 197 13.67 6.04 3.04
C ARG A 197 13.40 4.56 3.32
N ASP A 198 13.76 3.64 2.43
CA ASP A 198 13.65 2.20 2.69
C ASP A 198 14.55 1.72 3.83
N CYS A 199 15.63 2.45 4.10
CA CYS A 199 16.55 2.22 5.22
C CYS A 199 16.14 2.92 6.52
N GLU A 200 15.18 3.85 6.48
CA GLU A 200 14.61 4.35 7.71
C GLU A 200 13.80 3.22 8.33
N LYS A 201 14.10 2.87 9.59
CA LYS A 201 13.22 1.97 10.34
C LYS A 201 11.83 2.57 10.24
N SER A 202 10.89 1.86 9.63
CA SER A 202 9.51 2.30 9.55
C SER A 202 9.06 2.63 10.97
N LEU A 203 8.99 3.92 11.26
CA LEU A 203 8.38 4.38 12.48
C LEU A 203 6.96 3.85 12.39
N GLN A 204 6.50 3.21 13.47
CA GLN A 204 5.11 2.80 13.52
C GLN A 204 4.27 4.06 13.26
N PRO A 205 3.17 3.96 12.50
CA PRO A 205 2.31 5.12 12.27
C PRO A 205 1.93 5.76 13.62
N CYS A 206 1.77 7.09 13.64
CA CYS A 206 1.30 7.80 14.83
C CYS A 206 0.12 7.05 15.44
N ASN A 207 0.09 6.97 16.77
CA ASN A 207 -0.96 6.24 17.48
C ASN A 207 -2.34 6.69 16.97
N PRO A 208 -3.17 5.78 16.41
CA PRO A 208 -4.44 6.14 15.77
C PRO A 208 -5.41 6.92 16.67
N ILE A 209 -5.29 6.76 17.99
CA ILE A 209 -6.10 7.48 18.98
C ILE A 209 -5.72 8.96 19.02
N TYR A 210 -4.44 9.27 18.86
CA TYR A 210 -3.91 10.64 18.96
C TYR A 210 -3.57 11.25 17.61
N ASP A 211 -3.54 10.48 16.52
CA ASP A 211 -3.24 10.95 15.16
C ASP A 211 -4.14 12.12 14.75
N ALA A 212 -5.45 12.00 14.94
CA ALA A 212 -6.39 13.09 14.65
C ALA A 212 -6.20 14.33 15.53
N TYR A 213 -5.70 14.16 16.76
CA TYR A 213 -5.38 15.28 17.66
C TYR A 213 -4.07 15.96 17.21
N CYS A 214 -3.03 15.17 16.95
CA CYS A 214 -1.72 15.67 16.53
C CYS A 214 -1.80 16.40 15.19
N GLN A 215 -2.55 15.89 14.21
CA GLN A 215 -2.77 16.58 12.95
C GLN A 215 -3.41 17.96 13.10
N ARG A 216 -4.37 18.13 14.03
CA ARG A 216 -5.03 19.41 14.29
C ARG A 216 -4.17 20.39 15.09
N HIS A 217 -3.18 19.87 15.82
CA HIS A 217 -2.28 20.64 16.66
C HIS A 217 -0.87 20.79 16.06
N TYR A 218 -0.64 20.24 14.88
CA TYR A 218 0.64 20.32 14.18
C TYR A 218 0.99 21.77 13.80
N ALA A 219 2.19 22.20 14.18
CA ALA A 219 2.75 23.51 13.85
C ALA A 219 1.85 24.73 14.20
N ASN A 220 0.97 24.61 15.19
CA ASN A 220 0.03 25.66 15.61
C ASN A 220 0.67 26.74 16.54
N GLY A 221 1.96 26.62 16.85
CA GLY A 221 2.69 27.52 17.75
C GLY A 221 2.57 27.19 19.24
N HIS A 222 1.91 26.08 19.60
CA HIS A 222 1.83 25.55 20.96
C HIS A 222 2.56 24.20 21.06
N CYS A 223 3.08 23.89 22.25
CA CYS A 223 3.83 22.66 22.48
C CYS A 223 2.90 21.57 23.04
N ASP A 224 2.63 20.56 22.22
CA ASP A 224 1.81 19.40 22.58
C ASP A 224 2.69 18.17 22.77
N TYR A 225 3.06 17.87 24.02
CA TYR A 225 4.03 16.80 24.35
C TYR A 225 3.63 15.40 23.88
N GLY A 226 2.32 15.13 23.77
CA GLY A 226 1.80 13.85 23.26
C GLY A 226 2.06 13.62 21.77
N CYS A 227 2.38 14.68 21.03
CA CYS A 227 2.70 14.66 19.60
C CYS A 227 4.18 14.93 19.34
N ASN A 228 5.01 15.07 20.39
CA ASN A 228 6.43 15.36 20.26
C ASN A 228 7.25 14.06 20.28
N ASN A 229 7.04 13.21 19.28
CA ASN A 229 7.78 11.97 19.04
C ASN A 229 8.10 11.86 17.54
N ALA A 230 8.85 10.83 17.14
CA ALA A 230 9.31 10.74 15.76
C ALA A 230 8.18 10.35 14.80
N GLU A 231 7.12 9.73 15.32
CA GLU A 231 6.01 9.16 14.56
C GLU A 231 4.78 10.08 14.33
N CYS A 232 4.62 11.23 15.03
CA CYS A 232 3.36 12.03 15.06
C CYS A 232 3.39 13.51 14.57
#